data_AF-A0A383CBC4-F1
#
_entry.id   AF-A0A383CBC4-F1
#
_cell.length_a   1.000
_cell.length_b   1.000
_cell.length_c   1.000
_cell.angle_alpha   90.00
_cell.angle_beta   90.00
_cell.angle_gamma   90.00
#
_symmetry.space_group_name_H-M   'P 1'
#
loop_
_entity.id
_entity.type
_entity.pdbx_description
1 polymer ?
#
loop_
_entity_poly.entity_id
_entity_poly.type
_entity_poly.pdbx_seq_one_letter_code
_entity_poly.pdbx_strand_id
1 'polypeptide(L)'
;MKKIILLSILATFCFSQTEEWIYHNSLDGVSRVRPDGSENELVVEDVWMDDMSLDKSKLLFFGNHIITIMDIESMDTQTIGFSEYSGINPHDIRFTYDENVIIFSDSGYDLYKYSFIDSSLILIEAGGEAEGQPGESGGNQIKH
;
A
#
# COMPACT_ATOMS: atom_id res chain seq x y z
N MET A 1 3.59 27.33 -47.78
CA MET A 1 3.96 26.82 -46.45
C MET A 1 2.73 26.85 -45.53
N LYS A 2 1.87 25.82 -45.59
CA LYS A 2 0.64 25.71 -44.77
C LYS A 2 0.17 24.25 -44.59
N LYS A 3 1.05 23.27 -44.81
CA LYS A 3 0.74 21.83 -44.73
C LYS A 3 1.48 21.10 -43.60
N ILE A 4 2.36 21.78 -42.86
CA ILE A 4 3.19 21.17 -41.80
C ILE A 4 2.50 21.25 -40.42
N ILE A 5 1.49 22.11 -40.26
CA ILE A 5 0.84 22.33 -38.96
C ILE A 5 -0.09 21.15 -38.56
N LEU A 6 -0.50 20.31 -39.51
CA LEU A 6 -1.41 19.19 -39.19
C LEU A 6 -0.69 18.01 -38.51
N LEU A 7 0.64 17.87 -38.67
CA LEU A 7 1.40 16.76 -38.08
C LEU A 7 1.85 17.03 -36.64
N SER A 8 1.89 18.30 -36.21
CA SER A 8 2.36 18.69 -34.86
C SER A 8 1.26 18.57 -33.79
N ILE A 9 -0.01 18.52 -34.19
CA ILE A 9 -1.15 18.45 -33.26
C ILE A 9 -1.49 17.00 -32.88
N LEU A 10 -1.03 16.00 -33.63
CA LEU A 10 -1.28 14.59 -33.30
C LEU A 10 -0.31 14.01 -32.27
N ALA A 11 0.85 14.64 -32.05
CA ALA A 11 1.83 14.20 -31.04
C ALA A 11 1.54 14.72 -29.62
N THR A 12 0.54 15.60 -29.45
CA THR A 12 0.19 16.23 -28.16
C THR A 12 -1.15 15.79 -27.58
N PHE A 13 -1.91 14.94 -28.29
CA PHE A 13 -3.04 14.22 -27.72
C PHE A 13 -2.56 12.92 -27.06
N CYS A 14 -2.22 13.02 -25.78
CA CYS A 14 -2.79 12.16 -24.73
C CYS A 14 -2.81 10.64 -24.97
N PHE A 15 -1.73 10.06 -25.47
CA PHE A 15 -1.47 8.63 -25.26
C PHE A 15 -0.19 8.51 -24.44
N SER A 16 -0.30 8.76 -23.14
CA SER A 16 0.33 7.81 -22.23
C SER A 16 -0.53 6.55 -22.35
N GLN A 17 -0.32 5.76 -23.40
CA GLN A 17 -0.59 4.34 -23.31
C GLN A 17 0.56 3.81 -22.45
N THR A 18 0.51 4.05 -21.14
CA THR A 18 0.95 2.96 -20.27
C THR A 18 0.06 1.79 -20.68
N GLU A 19 0.67 0.64 -21.02
CA GLU A 19 -0.13 -0.56 -21.14
C GLU A 19 -0.87 -0.70 -19.81
N GLU A 20 -2.19 -0.48 -19.80
CA GLU A 20 -2.97 -0.46 -18.57
C GLU A 20 -3.12 -1.90 -18.09
N TRP A 21 -2.08 -2.43 -17.45
CA TRP A 21 -2.14 -3.72 -16.81
C TRP A 21 -3.11 -3.67 -15.63
N ILE A 22 -3.93 -4.72 -15.49
CA ILE A 22 -4.77 -4.96 -14.32
C ILE A 22 -4.01 -5.89 -13.41
N TYR A 23 -3.55 -5.38 -12.28
CA TYR A 23 -2.86 -6.17 -11.26
C TYR A 23 -3.87 -6.84 -10.35
N HIS A 24 -3.63 -8.10 -10.02
CA HIS A 24 -4.47 -8.88 -9.13
C HIS A 24 -3.65 -9.94 -8.38
N ASN A 25 -4.14 -10.35 -7.21
CA ASN A 25 -3.60 -11.51 -6.54
C ASN A 25 -4.05 -12.79 -7.27
N SER A 26 -3.14 -13.76 -7.35
CA SER A 26 -3.37 -15.11 -7.85
C SER A 26 -2.91 -16.12 -6.79
N LEU A 27 -3.01 -17.41 -7.11
CA LEU A 27 -2.52 -18.47 -6.20
C LEU A 27 -1.00 -18.42 -6.02
N ASP A 28 -0.28 -17.94 -7.03
CA ASP A 28 1.18 -17.98 -7.08
C ASP A 28 1.82 -16.64 -6.65
N GLY A 29 1.02 -15.59 -6.47
CA GLY A 29 1.49 -14.27 -6.00
C GLY A 29 0.73 -13.12 -6.65
N VAL A 30 1.44 -12.07 -7.06
CA VAL A 30 0.85 -10.94 -7.80
C VAL A 30 1.01 -11.16 -9.28
N SER A 31 -0.10 -11.18 -10.00
CA SER A 31 -0.15 -11.29 -11.45
C SER A 31 -0.70 -10.02 -12.07
N ARG A 32 -0.47 -9.86 -13.37
CA ARG A 32 -1.10 -8.80 -14.16
C ARG A 32 -1.66 -9.34 -15.47
N VAL A 33 -2.77 -8.76 -15.90
CA VAL A 33 -3.48 -9.13 -17.12
C VAL A 33 -3.76 -7.89 -17.97
N ARG A 34 -3.66 -8.01 -19.29
CA ARG A 34 -4.12 -6.94 -20.19
C ARG A 34 -5.64 -6.72 -20.03
N PRO A 35 -6.16 -5.51 -20.24
CA PRO A 35 -7.60 -5.23 -20.10
C PRO A 35 -8.47 -6.06 -21.05
N ASP A 36 -7.93 -6.47 -22.19
CA ASP A 36 -8.60 -7.32 -23.16
C ASP A 36 -8.45 -8.83 -22.88
N GLY A 37 -7.71 -9.19 -21.83
CA GLY A 37 -7.45 -10.57 -21.41
C GLY A 37 -6.44 -11.33 -22.28
N SER A 38 -5.77 -10.68 -23.23
CA SER A 38 -4.90 -11.38 -24.20
C SER A 38 -3.57 -11.87 -23.61
N GLU A 39 -3.05 -11.19 -22.59
CA GLU A 39 -1.80 -11.54 -21.91
C GLU A 39 -2.02 -11.56 -20.40
N ASN A 40 -1.46 -12.56 -19.73
CA ASN A 40 -1.43 -12.70 -18.28
C ASN A 40 -0.04 -13.18 -17.87
N GLU A 41 0.57 -12.52 -16.88
CA GLU A 41 1.88 -12.89 -16.37
C GLU A 41 2.00 -12.70 -14.86
N LEU A 42 2.88 -13.49 -14.25
CA LEU A 42 3.27 -13.37 -12.86
C LEU A 42 4.32 -12.28 -12.71
N VAL A 43 4.09 -11.34 -11.79
CA VAL A 43 4.97 -10.20 -11.51
C VAL A 43 5.88 -10.49 -10.32
N VAL A 44 5.29 -11.01 -9.24
CA VAL A 44 6.00 -11.35 -8.00
C VAL A 44 5.43 -12.64 -7.43
N GLU A 45 6.31 -13.57 -7.07
CA GLU A 45 5.98 -14.87 -6.48
C GLU A 45 5.77 -14.77 -4.96
N ASP A 46 4.93 -15.66 -4.41
CA ASP A 46 4.77 -15.94 -2.97
C ASP A 46 4.41 -14.72 -2.08
N VAL A 47 3.80 -13.68 -2.67
CA VAL A 47 3.32 -12.50 -1.94
C VAL A 47 1.94 -12.08 -2.43
N TRP A 48 1.14 -11.51 -1.51
CA TRP A 48 -0.14 -10.89 -1.85
C TRP A 48 -0.04 -9.39 -1.70
N MET A 49 -0.50 -8.66 -2.71
CA MET A 49 -0.62 -7.22 -2.69
C MET A 49 -1.83 -6.80 -1.85
N ASP A 50 -1.61 -5.84 -0.95
CA ASP A 50 -2.64 -5.15 -0.18
C ASP A 50 -3.18 -3.92 -0.91
N ASP A 51 -2.29 -3.20 -1.58
CA ASP A 51 -2.62 -1.97 -2.30
C ASP A 51 -1.64 -1.64 -3.43
N MET A 52 -2.05 -0.73 -4.31
CA MET A 52 -1.24 -0.20 -5.40
C MET A 52 -1.25 1.33 -5.34
N SER A 53 -0.10 1.95 -5.59
CA SER A 53 -0.01 3.41 -5.60
C SER A 53 -0.88 4.02 -6.70
N LEU A 54 -1.32 5.26 -6.51
CA LEU A 54 -2.25 5.93 -7.45
C LEU A 54 -1.68 6.05 -8.87
N ASP A 55 -0.37 6.27 -8.98
CA ASP A 55 0.38 6.34 -10.23
C ASP A 55 0.72 4.94 -10.81
N LYS A 56 0.32 3.87 -10.11
CA LYS A 56 0.56 2.46 -10.47
C LYS A 56 2.05 2.11 -10.60
N SER A 57 2.94 2.87 -9.94
CA SER A 57 4.39 2.58 -9.95
C SER A 57 4.82 1.63 -8.86
N LYS A 58 4.05 1.50 -7.76
CA LYS A 58 4.42 0.70 -6.60
C LYS A 58 3.32 -0.26 -6.13
N LEU A 59 3.77 -1.40 -5.64
CA LEU A 59 2.97 -2.41 -4.94
C LEU A 59 3.22 -2.31 -3.44
N LEU A 60 2.18 -2.48 -2.64
CA LEU A 60 2.24 -2.58 -1.19
C LEU A 60 1.92 -4.02 -0.77
N PHE A 61 2.75 -4.55 0.13
CA PHE A 61 2.58 -5.86 0.73
C PHE A 61 2.69 -5.78 2.24
N PHE A 62 1.93 -6.63 2.92
CA PHE A 62 2.05 -6.86 4.35
C PHE A 62 2.09 -8.36 4.66
N GLY A 63 3.13 -8.75 5.38
CA GLY A 63 3.27 -10.12 5.83
C GLY A 63 4.30 -10.22 6.94
N ASN A 64 4.09 -11.13 7.89
CA ASN A 64 5.01 -11.37 9.00
C ASN A 64 5.39 -10.10 9.79
N HIS A 65 4.44 -9.17 9.98
CA HIS A 65 4.65 -7.86 10.62
C HIS A 65 5.66 -6.95 9.89
N ILE A 66 5.89 -7.20 8.60
CA ILE A 66 6.73 -6.38 7.74
C ILE A 66 5.85 -5.77 6.66
N ILE A 67 5.88 -4.45 6.55
CA ILE A 67 5.30 -3.73 5.43
C ILE A 67 6.40 -3.54 4.38
N THR A 68 6.10 -3.87 3.13
CA THR A 68 7.02 -3.73 2.00
C THR A 68 6.36 -2.90 0.92
N ILE A 69 7.07 -1.90 0.39
CA ILE A 69 6.73 -1.28 -0.89
C ILE A 69 7.74 -1.73 -1.94
N MET A 70 7.27 -2.03 -3.15
CA MET A 70 8.12 -2.42 -4.27
C MET A 70 7.85 -1.51 -5.46
N ASP A 71 8.91 -1.00 -6.07
CA ASP A 71 8.85 -0.34 -7.38
C ASP A 71 8.69 -1.40 -8.48
N ILE A 72 7.70 -1.22 -9.35
CA ILE A 72 7.37 -2.20 -10.39
C ILE A 72 8.38 -2.19 -11.54
N GLU A 73 9.02 -1.05 -11.83
CA GLU A 73 9.97 -0.95 -12.94
C GLU A 73 11.35 -1.46 -12.52
N SER A 74 11.84 -1.04 -11.36
CA SER A 74 13.17 -1.41 -10.88
C SER A 74 13.20 -2.70 -10.07
N MET A 75 12.05 -3.15 -9.56
CA MET A 75 11.91 -4.24 -8.58
C MET A 75 12.61 -3.95 -7.24
N ASP A 76 12.99 -2.68 -6.99
CA ASP A 76 13.56 -2.28 -5.71
C ASP A 76 12.49 -2.30 -4.62
N THR A 77 12.89 -2.71 -3.42
CA THR A 77 11.99 -2.81 -2.26
C THR A 77 12.46 -1.91 -1.12
N GLN A 78 11.50 -1.36 -0.38
CA GLN A 78 11.73 -0.74 0.91
C GLN A 78 10.82 -1.39 1.94
N THR A 79 11.35 -1.64 3.14
CA THR A 79 10.65 -2.39 4.17
C THR A 79 10.68 -1.67 5.51
N ILE A 80 9.65 -1.91 6.32
CA ILE A 80 9.63 -1.59 7.73
C ILE A 80 9.06 -2.77 8.52
N GLY A 81 9.79 -3.20 9.55
CA GLY A 81 9.32 -4.17 10.52
C GLY A 81 8.63 -3.49 11.70
N PHE A 82 7.43 -3.92 12.03
CA PHE A 82 6.69 -3.43 13.19
C PHE A 82 6.90 -4.27 14.46
N SER A 83 7.69 -5.35 14.38
CA SER A 83 8.00 -6.20 15.54
C SER A 83 8.69 -5.45 16.69
N GLU A 84 9.36 -4.34 16.39
CA GLU A 84 10.05 -3.52 17.39
C GLU A 84 9.13 -2.48 18.06
N TYR A 85 7.94 -2.25 17.49
CA TYR A 85 6.97 -1.27 17.99
C TYR A 85 5.97 -1.98 18.90
N SER A 86 6.28 -2.02 20.21
CA SER A 86 5.42 -2.68 21.20
C SER A 86 3.99 -2.14 21.13
N GLY A 87 3.02 -3.02 20.84
CA GLY A 87 1.60 -2.67 20.80
C GLY A 87 1.06 -2.27 19.43
N ILE A 88 1.92 -2.00 18.44
CA ILE A 88 1.48 -1.67 17.08
C ILE A 88 1.46 -2.94 16.25
N ASN A 89 0.26 -3.33 15.81
CA ASN A 89 0.04 -4.41 14.88
C ASN A 89 -0.74 -3.89 13.68
N PRO A 90 -0.06 -3.54 12.56
CA PRO A 90 -0.72 -2.93 11.40
C PRO A 90 -1.79 -3.82 10.77
N HIS A 91 -2.88 -3.18 10.35
CA HIS A 91 -4.01 -3.73 9.58
C HIS A 91 -4.50 -2.67 8.59
N ASP A 92 -5.20 -3.11 7.54
CA ASP A 92 -5.81 -2.23 6.54
C ASP A 92 -4.84 -1.16 5.97
N ILE A 93 -3.63 -1.60 5.65
CA ILE A 93 -2.55 -0.71 5.19
C ILE A 93 -2.85 -0.27 3.76
N ARG A 94 -2.71 1.03 3.49
CA ARG A 94 -2.97 1.64 2.19
C ARG A 94 -1.93 2.69 1.85
N PHE A 95 -1.68 2.88 0.56
CA PHE A 95 -1.00 4.08 0.11
C PHE A 95 -1.85 5.32 0.35
N THR A 96 -1.18 6.45 0.52
CA THR A 96 -1.82 7.76 0.37
C THR A 96 -1.72 8.23 -1.09
N TYR A 97 -2.02 9.51 -1.35
CA TYR A 97 -1.75 10.12 -2.65
C TYR A 97 -0.25 10.30 -2.92
N ASP A 98 0.60 10.20 -1.89
CA ASP A 98 2.05 10.14 -2.00
C ASP A 98 2.46 8.67 -1.85
N GLU A 99 3.10 8.12 -2.90
CA GLU A 99 3.51 6.72 -3.00
C GLU A 99 4.66 6.34 -2.05
N ASN A 100 5.18 7.28 -1.26
CA ASN A 100 6.17 7.04 -0.21
C ASN A 100 5.54 7.14 1.19
N VAL A 101 4.23 7.37 1.27
CA VAL A 101 3.51 7.50 2.52
C VAL A 101 2.35 6.51 2.54
N ILE A 102 2.28 5.75 3.63
CA ILE A 102 1.20 4.81 3.90
C ILE A 102 0.39 5.28 5.10
N ILE A 103 -0.86 4.83 5.15
CA ILE A 103 -1.70 4.85 6.32
C ILE A 103 -2.08 3.42 6.69
N PHE A 104 -2.30 3.18 7.98
CA PHE A 104 -2.79 1.89 8.46
C PHE A 104 -3.48 2.06 9.80
N SER A 105 -4.45 1.20 10.08
CA SER A 105 -5.00 1.05 11.43
C SER A 105 -4.21 0.00 12.21
N ASP A 106 -4.25 0.02 13.53
CA ASP A 106 -3.79 -1.11 14.33
C ASP A 106 -4.96 -1.88 14.97
N SER A 107 -4.65 -2.88 15.80
CA SER A 107 -5.65 -3.67 16.53
C SER A 107 -6.44 -2.88 17.57
N GLY A 108 -5.97 -1.70 17.98
CA GLY A 108 -6.67 -0.75 18.85
C GLY A 108 -7.54 0.24 18.08
N TYR A 109 -7.62 0.12 16.75
CA TYR A 109 -8.24 1.09 15.84
C TYR A 109 -7.55 2.46 15.84
N ASP A 110 -6.31 2.54 16.32
CA ASP A 110 -5.48 3.73 16.14
C ASP A 110 -5.11 3.86 14.65
N LEU A 111 -5.25 5.06 14.09
CA LEU A 111 -4.86 5.36 12.72
C LEU A 111 -3.47 5.97 12.71
N TYR A 112 -2.55 5.31 12.01
CA TYR A 112 -1.18 5.76 11.84
C TYR A 112 -0.89 6.20 10.41
N LYS A 113 0.10 7.07 10.28
CA LYS A 113 0.77 7.43 9.04
C LYS A 113 2.25 7.09 9.15
N TYR A 114 2.81 6.47 8.11
CA TYR A 114 4.23 6.21 8.00
C TYR A 114 4.80 6.74 6.68
N SER A 115 5.98 7.35 6.74
CA SER A 115 6.71 7.86 5.58
C SER A 115 8.00 7.07 5.37
N PHE A 116 8.19 6.52 4.18
CA PHE A 116 9.41 5.81 3.77
C PHE A 116 10.57 6.75 3.45
N ILE A 117 10.32 8.05 3.25
CA ILE A 117 11.37 9.04 2.93
C ILE A 117 12.24 9.33 4.14
N ASP A 118 11.61 9.50 5.31
CA ASP A 118 12.26 9.93 6.55
C ASP A 118 12.04 8.98 7.72
N SER A 119 11.40 7.83 7.47
CA SER A 119 11.08 6.80 8.47
C SER A 119 10.25 7.33 9.65
N SER A 120 9.41 8.34 9.41
CA SER A 120 8.56 8.92 10.44
C SER A 120 7.26 8.14 10.63
N LEU A 121 6.91 7.85 11.89
CA LEU A 121 5.64 7.25 12.30
C LEU A 121 4.84 8.27 13.10
N ILE A 122 3.60 8.53 12.70
CA ILE A 122 2.73 9.53 13.31
C ILE A 122 1.37 8.89 13.61
N LEU A 123 0.93 8.95 14.86
CA LEU A 123 -0.46 8.70 15.22
C LEU A 123 -1.33 9.87 14.72
N ILE A 124 -2.27 9.59 13.81
CA ILE A 124 -3.22 10.56 13.29
C ILE A 124 -4.41 10.69 14.25
N GLU A 125 -4.98 9.55 14.65
CA GLU A 125 -6.17 9.48 15.47
C GLU A 125 -6.07 8.25 16.37
N ALA A 126 -6.29 8.43 17.67
CA ALA A 126 -6.38 7.32 18.60
C ALA A 126 -7.76 6.66 18.44
N GLY A 127 -7.80 5.34 18.40
CA GLY A 127 -9.01 4.56 18.49
C GLY A 127 -9.73 4.84 19.81
N GLY A 128 -11.06 4.87 19.77
CA GLY A 128 -11.85 4.91 20.99
C GLY A 128 -11.78 3.56 21.69
N GLU A 129 -11.68 3.55 23.03
CA GLU A 129 -12.07 2.36 23.79
C GLU A 129 -13.49 2.02 23.35
N ALA A 130 -13.72 0.78 22.88
CA ALA A 130 -15.06 0.31 22.63
C ALA A 130 -15.87 0.48 23.93
N GLU A 131 -16.76 1.48 23.98
CA GLU A 131 -17.70 1.62 25.09
C GLU A 131 -18.52 0.33 25.16
N GLY A 132 -18.23 -0.51 26.15
CA GLY A 132 -19.06 -1.64 26.54
C GLY A 132 -18.51 -3.03 26.19
N GLN A 133 -17.56 -3.52 26.98
CA GLN A 133 -17.73 -4.88 27.50
C GLN A 133 -18.35 -4.79 28.91
N PRO A 134 -19.58 -5.29 29.12
CA PRO A 134 -20.14 -5.35 30.47
C PRO A 134 -19.45 -6.46 31.25
N GLY A 135 -18.51 -6.06 32.11
CA GLY A 135 -18.13 -6.76 33.33
C GLY A 135 -17.31 -8.03 33.17
N GLU A 136 -16.05 -7.96 33.61
CA GLU A 136 -15.65 -8.77 34.77
C GLU A 136 -14.78 -7.91 35.68
N SER A 137 -15.34 -7.57 36.84
CA SER A 137 -14.57 -7.08 37.98
C SER A 137 -13.63 -8.19 38.44
N GLY A 138 -12.32 -8.00 38.27
CA GLY A 138 -11.31 -8.89 38.80
C GLY A 138 -10.10 -8.08 39.19
N GLY A 139 -10.07 -7.62 40.44
CA GLY A 139 -8.99 -6.80 40.94
C GLY A 139 -7.64 -7.49 40.83
N ASN A 140 -6.59 -6.71 40.57
CA ASN A 140 -5.41 -6.87 41.39
C ASN A 140 -4.66 -5.55 41.52
N GLN A 141 -4.50 -5.15 42.78
CA GLN A 141 -3.52 -4.17 43.18
C GLN A 141 -2.13 -4.75 42.93
N ILE A 142 -1.22 -3.95 42.38
CA ILE A 142 0.18 -4.05 42.80
C ILE A 142 0.67 -2.65 43.18
N LYS A 143 1.05 -2.57 44.46
CA LYS A 143 1.70 -1.44 45.13
C LYS A 143 3.20 -1.43 44.80
N HIS A 144 3.73 -0.21 44.73
CA HIS A 144 5.13 0.25 44.77
C HIS A 144 6.08 -0.23 43.66
#